data_AF-B5MEJ1-F1
#
_entry.id   AF-B5MEJ1-F1
#
_cell.length_a   1.000
_cell.length_b   1.000
_cell.length_c   1.000
_cell.angle_alpha   90.00
_cell.angle_beta   90.00
_cell.angle_gamma   90.00
#
_symmetry.space_group_name_H-M   'P 1'
#
loop_
_entity.id
_entity.type
_entity.pdbx_description
1 polymer ?
#
loop_
_entity_poly.entity_id
_entity_poly.type
_entity_poly.pdbx_seq_one_letter_code
_entity_poly.pdbx_strand_id
1 'polypeptide(L)'
;GHYERFTGRSATKTDNITTGRIYKNIIDKERRGDYLGATVQVIPHVTNEIKDFIVEGNSDYDFVICEIGGTVGDIEAMPFVEAIRQLGNELPRGAAIYVHLTLMPYIPAAGELKTKPTQHSVKELQALGIHPDILLVRADREIPEPERRKLSLFCNVRPSAVIQALDVANIYDVPMAYHKEGLDNEVLAAFGIEPAPKPRLDAWEEVSNRIRTPEGEVTIAIVGKYTGLKDAYKSLIEALHHGGIANRVKVKLE
;
A
#
# COMPACT_ATOMS: atom_id res chain seq x y z
N GLY A 1 -4.76 -11.33 5.06
CA GLY A 1 -3.51 -11.71 4.38
C GLY A 1 -2.32 -10.92 4.89
N HIS A 2 -1.75 -10.05 4.05
CA HIS A 2 -0.59 -9.22 4.44
C HIS A 2 -0.92 -8.27 5.59
N TYR A 3 -2.05 -7.55 5.50
CA TYR A 3 -2.49 -6.67 6.58
C TYR A 3 -2.53 -7.39 7.93
N GLU A 4 -3.24 -8.52 8.02
CA GLU A 4 -3.33 -9.29 9.27
C GLU A 4 -1.97 -9.72 9.84
N ARG A 5 -1.02 -10.12 8.98
CA ARG A 5 0.32 -10.53 9.42
C ARG A 5 1.13 -9.36 9.97
N PHE A 6 0.99 -8.16 9.40
CA PHE A 6 1.79 -6.99 9.78
C PHE A 6 1.12 -6.16 10.88
N THR A 7 -0.21 -6.16 10.97
CA THR A 7 -0.97 -5.39 11.97
C THR A 7 -1.40 -6.23 13.16
N GLY A 8 -1.38 -7.56 13.04
CA GLY A 8 -1.87 -8.48 14.07
C GLY A 8 -3.39 -8.47 14.23
N ARG A 9 -4.13 -7.78 13.35
CA ARG A 9 -5.60 -7.71 13.39
C ARG A 9 -6.22 -8.67 12.39
N SER A 10 -7.22 -9.42 12.82
CA SER A 10 -8.03 -10.24 11.93
C SER A 10 -8.86 -9.36 11.00
N ALA A 11 -8.80 -9.66 9.71
CA ALA A 11 -9.61 -8.99 8.72
C ALA A 11 -11.04 -9.53 8.76
N THR A 12 -11.98 -8.66 8.44
CA THR A 12 -13.41 -8.88 8.38
C THR A 12 -13.90 -8.73 6.94
N LYS A 13 -15.17 -9.05 6.70
CA LYS A 13 -15.78 -8.90 5.36
C LYS A 13 -15.86 -7.44 4.90
N THR A 14 -15.75 -6.49 5.83
CA THR A 14 -15.77 -5.05 5.60
C THR A 14 -14.38 -4.48 5.31
N ASP A 15 -13.30 -5.27 5.35
CA ASP A 15 -11.93 -4.77 5.08
C ASP A 15 -11.51 -4.92 3.60
N ASN A 16 -12.38 -5.47 2.75
CA ASN A 16 -12.13 -5.56 1.32
C ASN A 16 -13.42 -5.29 0.56
N ILE A 17 -13.34 -4.50 -0.51
CA ILE A 17 -14.41 -4.26 -1.46
C ILE A 17 -13.93 -4.51 -2.89
N THR A 18 -14.85 -4.90 -3.75
CA THR A 18 -14.58 -5.11 -5.18
C THR A 18 -15.61 -4.36 -6.01
N THR A 19 -15.23 -4.01 -7.24
CA THR A 19 -16.13 -3.40 -8.23
C THR A 19 -17.41 -4.24 -8.40
N GLY A 20 -17.29 -5.57 -8.47
CA GLY A 20 -18.46 -6.45 -8.58
C GLY A 20 -19.45 -6.29 -7.41
N ARG A 21 -18.94 -6.15 -6.17
CA ARG A 21 -19.80 -5.93 -4.99
C ARG A 21 -20.46 -4.56 -5.02
N ILE A 22 -19.71 -3.51 -5.39
CA ILE A 22 -20.22 -2.14 -5.49
C ILE A 22 -21.37 -2.08 -6.50
N TYR A 23 -21.13 -2.55 -7.72
CA TYR A 23 -22.16 -2.52 -8.77
C TYR A 23 -23.37 -3.37 -8.43
N LYS A 24 -23.18 -4.54 -7.80
CA LYS A 24 -24.29 -5.36 -7.31
C LYS A 24 -25.15 -4.60 -6.31
N ASN A 25 -24.54 -3.95 -5.31
CA ASN A 25 -25.27 -3.17 -4.31
C ASN A 25 -26.10 -2.05 -4.94
N ILE A 26 -25.51 -1.33 -5.90
CA ILE A 26 -26.17 -0.23 -6.59
C ILE A 26 -27.36 -0.72 -7.40
N ILE A 27 -27.20 -1.81 -8.15
CA ILE A 27 -28.28 -2.41 -8.94
C ILE A 27 -29.40 -2.92 -8.00
N ASP A 28 -29.05 -3.55 -6.88
CA ASP A 28 -30.02 -4.03 -5.90
C ASP A 28 -30.81 -2.85 -5.28
N LYS A 29 -30.15 -1.73 -4.96
CA LYS A 29 -30.78 -0.49 -4.47
C LYS A 29 -31.71 0.13 -5.52
N GLU A 30 -31.26 0.19 -6.77
CA GLU A 30 -32.05 0.71 -7.89
C GLU A 30 -33.35 -0.09 -8.09
N ARG A 31 -33.26 -1.41 -8.12
CA ARG A 31 -34.43 -2.28 -8.33
C ARG A 31 -35.43 -2.28 -7.18
N ARG A 32 -34.99 -1.91 -5.96
CA ARG A 32 -35.90 -1.68 -4.82
C ARG A 32 -36.60 -0.33 -4.86
N GLY A 33 -36.15 0.60 -5.71
CA GLY A 33 -36.67 1.96 -5.79
C GLY A 33 -36.00 2.94 -4.82
N ASP A 34 -34.84 2.61 -4.25
CA ASP A 34 -34.14 3.45 -3.27
C ASP A 34 -33.70 4.81 -3.87
N TYR A 35 -33.54 4.87 -5.20
CA TYR A 35 -33.22 6.10 -5.94
C TYR A 35 -34.44 6.87 -6.46
N LEU A 36 -35.66 6.49 -6.05
CA LEU A 36 -36.92 7.18 -6.38
C LEU A 36 -37.15 7.42 -7.89
N GLY A 37 -36.67 6.50 -8.73
CA GLY A 37 -36.76 6.59 -10.19
C GLY A 37 -35.76 7.54 -10.85
N ALA A 38 -34.81 8.10 -10.10
CA ALA A 38 -33.72 8.90 -10.66
C ALA A 38 -32.70 8.03 -11.41
N THR A 39 -31.99 8.64 -12.38
CA THR A 39 -30.94 7.96 -13.13
C THR A 39 -29.72 7.68 -12.26
N VAL A 40 -29.34 6.41 -12.18
CA VAL A 40 -28.10 5.98 -11.53
C VAL A 40 -26.90 6.29 -12.42
N GLN A 41 -25.85 6.85 -11.81
CA GLN A 41 -24.64 7.37 -12.45
C GLN A 41 -23.40 6.98 -11.63
N VAL A 42 -22.21 6.98 -12.25
CA VAL A 42 -20.94 6.73 -11.55
C VAL A 42 -20.73 7.74 -10.42
N ILE A 43 -20.91 9.03 -10.72
CA ILE A 43 -20.94 10.09 -9.73
C ILE A 43 -22.40 10.54 -9.60
N PRO A 44 -23.00 10.57 -8.39
CA PRO A 44 -22.38 10.27 -7.11
C PRO A 44 -22.54 8.80 -6.65
N HIS A 45 -23.31 7.95 -7.34
CA HIS A 45 -23.79 6.69 -6.75
C HIS A 45 -22.67 5.66 -6.52
N VAL A 46 -21.76 5.46 -7.49
CA VAL A 46 -20.61 4.55 -7.32
C VAL A 46 -19.60 5.16 -6.36
N THR A 47 -19.30 6.44 -6.48
CA THR A 47 -18.34 7.12 -5.59
C THR A 47 -18.83 7.14 -4.15
N ASN A 48 -20.13 7.34 -3.90
CA ASN A 48 -20.71 7.29 -2.56
C ASN A 48 -20.62 5.89 -1.95
N GLU A 49 -20.94 4.82 -2.69
CA GLU A 49 -20.74 3.45 -2.16
C GLU A 49 -19.28 3.18 -1.75
N ILE A 50 -18.32 3.71 -2.50
CA ILE A 50 -16.89 3.58 -2.16
C ILE A 50 -16.56 4.42 -0.92
N LYS A 51 -17.02 5.67 -0.85
CA LYS A 51 -16.79 6.54 0.31
C LYS A 51 -17.41 5.97 1.58
N ASP A 52 -18.67 5.52 1.51
CA ASP A 52 -19.39 4.88 2.61
C ASP A 52 -18.62 3.67 3.12
N PHE A 53 -18.11 2.82 2.21
CA PHE A 53 -17.24 1.69 2.57
C PHE A 53 -15.96 2.12 3.31
N ILE A 54 -15.33 3.24 2.94
CA ILE A 54 -14.09 3.71 3.57
C ILE A 54 -14.37 4.26 4.98
N VAL A 55 -15.50 4.93 5.22
CA VAL A 55 -15.76 5.61 6.50
C VAL A 55 -16.54 4.76 7.51
N GLU A 56 -17.31 3.77 7.05
CA GLU A 56 -18.17 2.95 7.89
C GLU A 56 -17.35 2.03 8.82
N GLY A 57 -17.74 1.96 10.10
CA GLY A 57 -17.18 0.99 11.04
C GLY A 57 -15.78 1.31 11.59
N ASN A 58 -15.30 2.54 11.41
CA ASN A 58 -13.93 2.94 11.76
C ASN A 58 -13.79 3.84 13.00
N SER A 59 -14.81 3.95 13.85
CA SER A 59 -14.80 4.84 15.03
C SER A 59 -13.73 4.51 16.07
N ASP A 60 -13.28 3.26 16.12
CA ASP A 60 -12.37 2.75 17.15
C ASP A 60 -10.89 2.76 16.69
N TYR A 61 -10.59 3.42 15.57
CA TYR A 61 -9.26 3.45 14.97
C TYR A 61 -8.73 4.87 14.82
N ASP A 62 -7.44 5.05 15.11
CA ASP A 62 -6.75 6.33 14.90
C ASP A 62 -6.45 6.59 13.42
N PHE A 63 -6.11 5.54 12.67
CA PHE A 63 -5.77 5.60 11.24
C PHE A 63 -6.41 4.43 10.48
N VAL A 64 -6.86 4.73 9.27
CA VAL A 64 -7.33 3.74 8.30
C VAL A 64 -6.39 3.76 7.09
N ILE A 65 -5.80 2.61 6.76
CA ILE A 65 -4.99 2.45 5.55
C ILE A 65 -5.93 1.92 4.46
N CYS A 66 -6.16 2.73 3.44
CA CYS A 66 -6.94 2.35 2.27
C CYS A 66 -6.02 2.15 1.07
N GLU A 67 -5.82 0.89 0.66
CA GLU A 67 -5.12 0.55 -0.58
C GLU A 67 -6.10 0.52 -1.75
N ILE A 68 -5.80 1.30 -2.79
CA ILE A 68 -6.51 1.22 -4.07
C ILE A 68 -5.73 0.28 -4.98
N GLY A 69 -6.35 -0.83 -5.36
CA GLY A 69 -5.80 -1.75 -6.35
C GLY A 69 -5.83 -1.16 -7.77
N GLY A 70 -4.99 -1.72 -8.65
CA GLY A 70 -4.81 -1.24 -10.02
C GLY A 70 -3.72 -0.17 -10.13
N THR A 71 -3.60 0.44 -11.31
CA THR A 71 -2.63 1.51 -11.57
C THR A 71 -3.36 2.83 -11.81
N VAL A 72 -2.84 3.93 -11.29
CA VAL A 72 -3.32 5.26 -11.67
C VAL A 72 -3.16 5.43 -13.18
N GLY A 73 -4.25 5.81 -13.85
CA GLY A 73 -4.35 5.89 -15.31
C GLY A 73 -5.20 4.78 -15.93
N ASP A 74 -5.39 3.67 -15.22
CA ASP A 74 -6.27 2.60 -15.68
C ASP A 74 -7.75 2.98 -15.51
N ILE A 75 -8.58 2.62 -16.49
CA ILE A 75 -10.02 2.92 -16.51
C ILE A 75 -10.73 2.32 -15.28
N GLU A 76 -10.30 1.14 -14.83
CA GLU A 76 -10.89 0.44 -13.68
C GLU A 76 -10.70 1.18 -12.35
N ALA A 77 -9.62 1.96 -12.22
CA ALA A 77 -9.29 2.69 -10.99
C ALA A 77 -10.02 4.04 -10.90
N MET A 78 -10.52 4.59 -12.02
CA MET A 78 -11.10 5.93 -12.06
C MET A 78 -12.20 6.19 -11.01
N PRO A 79 -13.18 5.28 -10.77
CA PRO A 79 -14.19 5.51 -9.74
C PRO A 79 -13.60 5.58 -8.33
N PHE A 80 -12.56 4.78 -8.04
CA PHE A 80 -11.90 4.78 -6.74
C PHE A 80 -11.09 6.06 -6.51
N VAL A 81 -10.33 6.49 -7.54
CA VAL A 81 -9.56 7.75 -7.48
C VAL A 81 -10.49 8.94 -7.29
N GLU A 82 -11.60 9.01 -8.02
CA GLU A 82 -12.59 10.08 -7.85
C GLU A 82 -13.25 10.02 -6.46
N ALA A 83 -13.54 8.82 -5.94
CA ALA A 83 -14.12 8.67 -4.61
C ALA A 83 -13.20 9.18 -3.50
N ILE A 84 -11.90 8.82 -3.52
CA ILE A 84 -10.95 9.32 -2.51
C ILE A 84 -10.69 10.81 -2.65
N ARG A 85 -10.72 11.35 -3.88
CA ARG A 85 -10.62 12.80 -4.13
C ARG A 85 -11.80 13.54 -3.51
N GLN A 86 -13.04 13.05 -3.68
CA GLN A 86 -14.22 13.61 -3.04
C GLN A 86 -14.13 13.48 -1.51
N LEU A 87 -13.77 12.29 -1.02
CA LEU A 87 -13.65 12.02 0.41
C LEU A 87 -12.63 12.95 1.10
N GLY A 88 -11.47 13.19 0.48
CA GLY A 88 -10.49 14.12 1.00
C GLY A 88 -10.97 15.58 1.08
N ASN A 89 -11.96 15.98 0.27
CA ASN A 89 -12.61 17.29 0.38
C ASN A 89 -13.71 17.33 1.45
N GLU A 90 -14.35 16.18 1.71
CA GLU A 90 -15.43 16.04 2.70
C GLU A 90 -14.90 15.89 4.12
N LEU A 91 -13.75 15.25 4.28
CA LEU A 91 -13.06 15.12 5.55
C LEU A 91 -12.45 16.45 6.02
N PRO A 92 -12.28 16.64 7.34
CA PRO A 92 -11.56 17.80 7.87
C PRO A 92 -10.17 17.93 7.23
N ARG A 93 -9.73 19.16 7.00
CA ARG A 93 -8.40 19.41 6.44
C ARG A 93 -7.32 18.73 7.29
N GLY A 94 -6.47 17.94 6.65
CA GLY A 94 -5.41 17.17 7.31
C GLY A 94 -5.84 15.81 7.87
N ALA A 95 -7.11 15.41 7.69
CA ALA A 95 -7.61 14.09 8.11
C ALA A 95 -7.48 13.00 7.02
N ALA A 96 -6.98 13.35 5.84
CA ALA A 96 -6.65 12.42 4.76
C ALA A 96 -5.30 12.79 4.16
N ILE A 97 -4.46 11.78 3.92
CA ILE A 97 -3.17 11.93 3.24
C ILE A 97 -3.08 10.93 2.09
N TYR A 98 -2.31 11.27 1.06
CA TYR A 98 -2.12 10.43 -0.11
C TYR A 98 -0.67 9.98 -0.22
N VAL A 99 -0.46 8.66 -0.16
CA VAL A 99 0.85 8.03 -0.42
C VAL A 99 0.83 7.43 -1.82
N HIS A 100 1.65 7.96 -2.72
CA HIS A 100 1.71 7.48 -4.11
C HIS A 100 2.93 6.58 -4.31
N LEU A 101 2.68 5.31 -4.64
CA LEU A 101 3.72 4.33 -4.94
C LEU A 101 4.10 4.40 -6.41
N THR A 102 5.39 4.58 -6.72
CA THR A 102 5.90 4.58 -8.10
C THR A 102 7.06 3.62 -8.27
N LEU A 103 7.44 3.34 -9.52
CA LEU A 103 8.61 2.56 -9.88
C LEU A 103 9.65 3.44 -10.59
N MET A 104 10.90 3.35 -10.15
CA MET A 104 12.04 4.01 -10.78
C MET A 104 12.96 2.93 -11.39
N PRO A 105 12.83 2.66 -12.71
CA PRO A 105 13.58 1.58 -13.34
C PRO A 105 15.03 1.97 -13.59
N TYR A 106 15.92 1.00 -13.45
CA TYR A 106 17.31 1.08 -13.90
C TYR A 106 17.43 0.66 -15.36
N ILE A 107 18.19 1.42 -16.16
CA ILE A 107 18.45 1.10 -17.57
C ILE A 107 19.90 0.65 -17.71
N PRO A 108 20.18 -0.67 -17.85
CA PRO A 108 21.54 -1.20 -17.90
C PRO A 108 22.41 -0.60 -19.00
N ALA A 109 21.83 -0.37 -20.19
CA ALA A 109 22.55 0.20 -21.33
C ALA A 109 22.99 1.67 -21.10
N ALA A 110 22.28 2.40 -20.22
CA ALA A 110 22.57 3.79 -19.90
C ALA A 110 23.28 3.96 -18.55
N GLY A 111 23.33 2.92 -17.72
CA GLY A 111 23.97 2.97 -16.40
C GLY A 111 23.23 3.83 -15.36
N GLU A 112 21.96 4.17 -15.58
CA GLU A 112 21.23 5.11 -14.71
C GLU A 112 19.78 4.70 -14.40
N LEU A 113 19.31 5.17 -13.24
CA LEU A 113 17.90 5.12 -12.86
C LEU A 113 17.13 6.25 -13.56
N LYS A 114 15.92 5.96 -14.03
CA LYS A 114 15.10 6.94 -14.76
C LYS A 114 13.95 7.44 -13.89
N THR A 115 13.98 8.74 -13.59
CA THR A 115 12.94 9.45 -12.83
C THR A 115 11.64 9.70 -13.60
N LYS A 116 11.65 9.58 -14.93
CA LYS A 116 10.53 9.99 -15.81
C LYS A 116 9.23 9.22 -15.54
N PRO A 117 9.22 7.89 -15.40
CA PRO A 117 7.99 7.15 -15.10
C PRO A 117 7.28 7.66 -13.84
N THR A 118 8.05 7.96 -12.78
CA THR A 118 7.51 8.56 -11.56
C THR A 118 6.91 9.94 -11.82
N GLN A 119 7.60 10.81 -12.56
CA GLN A 119 7.10 12.15 -12.91
C GLN A 119 5.78 12.09 -13.70
N HIS A 120 5.68 11.18 -14.68
CA HIS A 120 4.46 10.99 -15.47
C HIS A 120 3.31 10.45 -14.63
N SER A 121 3.58 9.47 -13.76
CA SER A 121 2.57 8.90 -12.87
C SER A 121 2.02 9.94 -11.87
N VAL A 122 2.88 10.78 -11.28
CA VAL A 122 2.44 11.87 -10.40
C VAL A 122 1.62 12.90 -11.17
N LYS A 123 2.05 13.27 -12.40
CA LYS A 123 1.29 14.20 -13.24
C LYS A 123 -0.13 13.68 -13.53
N GLU A 124 -0.27 12.37 -13.76
CA GLU A 124 -1.57 11.75 -14.01
C GLU A 124 -2.46 11.77 -12.77
N LEU A 125 -1.92 11.44 -11.59
CA LEU A 125 -2.63 11.57 -10.32
C LEU A 125 -3.09 13.02 -10.05
N GLN A 126 -2.22 13.99 -10.30
CA GLN A 126 -2.52 15.43 -10.14
C GLN A 126 -3.55 15.92 -11.15
N ALA A 127 -3.56 15.40 -12.38
CA ALA A 127 -4.59 15.72 -13.37
C ALA A 127 -5.99 15.26 -12.92
N LEU A 128 -6.06 14.24 -12.06
CA LEU A 128 -7.29 13.79 -11.40
C LEU A 128 -7.58 14.57 -10.11
N GLY A 129 -6.84 15.63 -9.81
CA GLY A 129 -7.09 16.51 -8.66
C GLY A 129 -6.57 15.98 -7.32
N ILE A 130 -5.68 14.99 -7.33
CA ILE A 130 -5.04 14.47 -6.11
C ILE A 130 -3.57 14.89 -6.10
N HIS A 131 -3.16 15.57 -5.05
CA HIS A 131 -1.76 15.87 -4.79
C HIS A 131 -1.21 14.87 -3.77
N PRO A 132 -0.16 14.09 -4.10
CA PRO A 132 0.43 13.18 -3.14
C PRO A 132 1.15 13.95 -2.04
N ASP A 133 0.95 13.54 -0.79
CA ASP A 133 1.71 14.05 0.35
C ASP A 133 3.08 13.37 0.43
N ILE A 134 3.11 12.08 0.08
CA ILE A 134 4.31 11.23 0.12
C ILE A 134 4.47 10.50 -1.19
N LEU A 135 5.70 10.47 -1.69
CA LEU A 135 6.10 9.73 -2.87
C LEU A 135 6.98 8.54 -2.46
N LEU A 136 6.43 7.33 -2.55
CA LEU A 136 7.12 6.09 -2.20
C LEU A 136 7.71 5.46 -3.48
N VAL A 137 9.02 5.58 -3.66
CA VAL A 137 9.69 5.27 -4.94
C VAL A 137 10.36 3.90 -4.87
N ARG A 138 9.77 2.89 -5.49
CA ARG A 138 10.36 1.55 -5.62
C ARG A 138 11.56 1.57 -6.55
N ALA A 139 12.67 0.99 -6.10
CA ALA A 139 13.89 0.83 -6.88
C ALA A 139 14.64 -0.43 -6.43
N ASP A 140 15.44 -1.00 -7.33
CA ASP A 140 16.27 -2.17 -7.08
C ASP A 140 17.64 -1.82 -6.47
N ARG A 141 17.93 -0.52 -6.32
CA ARG A 141 19.19 0.03 -5.82
C ARG A 141 18.98 1.42 -5.25
N GLU A 142 19.94 1.87 -4.45
CA GLU A 142 19.93 3.20 -3.83
C GLU A 142 19.70 4.32 -4.87
N ILE A 143 18.80 5.24 -4.55
CA ILE A 143 18.45 6.35 -5.43
C ILE A 143 19.40 7.52 -5.10
N PRO A 144 20.23 7.99 -6.06
CA PRO A 144 21.12 9.10 -5.82
C PRO A 144 20.37 10.34 -5.33
N GLU A 145 20.95 11.04 -4.35
CA GLU A 145 20.35 12.25 -3.76
C GLU A 145 19.94 13.31 -4.82
N PRO A 146 20.73 13.58 -5.89
CA PRO A 146 20.31 14.51 -6.93
C PRO A 146 19.02 14.10 -7.64
N GLU A 147 18.80 12.80 -7.86
CA GLU A 147 17.56 12.31 -8.48
C GLU A 147 16.37 12.36 -7.49
N ARG A 148 16.59 12.12 -6.19
CA ARG A 148 15.54 12.36 -5.16
C ARG A 148 15.13 13.83 -5.10
N ARG A 149 16.08 14.76 -5.06
CA ARG A 149 15.82 16.21 -5.09
C ARG A 149 15.05 16.62 -6.35
N LYS A 150 15.43 16.06 -7.49
CA LYS A 150 14.72 16.25 -8.77
C LYS A 150 13.29 15.74 -8.70
N LEU A 151 13.04 14.55 -8.16
CA LEU A 151 11.68 14.05 -7.97
C LEU A 151 10.84 14.99 -7.11
N SER A 152 11.39 15.48 -5.99
CA SER A 152 10.73 16.48 -5.14
C SER A 152 10.30 17.72 -5.94
N LEU A 153 11.21 18.31 -6.73
CA LEU A 153 10.93 19.49 -7.55
C LEU A 153 9.87 19.22 -8.63
N PHE A 154 9.99 18.12 -9.37
CA PHE A 154 9.08 17.81 -10.47
C PHE A 154 7.70 17.31 -10.02
N CYS A 155 7.63 16.67 -8.85
CA CYS A 155 6.40 16.09 -8.32
C CYS A 155 5.69 17.00 -7.31
N ASN A 156 6.28 18.17 -6.99
CA ASN A 156 5.77 19.14 -6.02
C ASN A 156 5.53 18.53 -4.63
N VAL A 157 6.49 17.74 -4.14
CA VAL A 157 6.49 17.15 -2.79
C VAL A 157 7.74 17.57 -2.03
N ARG A 158 7.70 17.57 -0.69
CA ARG A 158 8.88 17.89 0.13
C ARG A 158 10.03 16.91 -0.17
N PRO A 159 11.31 17.34 -0.11
CA PRO A 159 12.44 16.42 -0.29
C PRO A 159 12.43 15.24 0.68
N SER A 160 12.02 15.48 1.92
CA SER A 160 11.88 14.43 2.95
C SER A 160 10.75 13.45 2.68
N ALA A 161 9.71 13.88 1.94
CA ALA A 161 8.58 13.05 1.53
C ALA A 161 8.83 12.20 0.27
N VAL A 162 10.03 12.29 -0.33
CA VAL A 162 10.48 11.36 -1.37
C VAL A 162 11.20 10.20 -0.69
N ILE A 163 10.44 9.14 -0.39
CA ILE A 163 10.88 7.96 0.35
C ILE A 163 11.35 6.90 -0.64
N GLN A 164 12.60 6.45 -0.52
CA GLN A 164 13.06 5.32 -1.33
C GLN A 164 12.54 4.00 -0.74
N ALA A 165 11.92 3.20 -1.59
CA ALA A 165 11.36 1.90 -1.24
C ALA A 165 12.18 0.78 -1.88
N LEU A 166 13.40 0.59 -1.39
CA LEU A 166 14.34 -0.38 -1.97
C LEU A 166 13.84 -1.82 -1.85
N ASP A 167 14.29 -2.67 -2.76
CA ASP A 167 14.15 -4.11 -2.58
C ASP A 167 14.88 -4.58 -1.33
N VAL A 168 14.20 -5.40 -0.54
CA VAL A 168 14.73 -5.98 0.69
C VAL A 168 14.82 -7.50 0.55
N ALA A 169 15.77 -8.09 1.27
CA ALA A 169 15.97 -9.54 1.24
C ALA A 169 14.76 -10.32 1.80
N ASN A 170 14.04 -9.72 2.76
CA ASN A 170 12.83 -10.29 3.32
C ASN A 170 11.78 -9.20 3.59
N ILE A 171 10.51 -9.51 3.38
CA ILE A 171 9.37 -8.61 3.63
C ILE A 171 9.33 -8.08 5.07
N TYR A 172 9.86 -8.83 6.04
CA TYR A 172 9.92 -8.39 7.45
C TYR A 172 10.98 -7.32 7.71
N ASP A 173 11.88 -7.07 6.75
CA ASP A 173 12.83 -5.95 6.81
C ASP A 173 12.20 -4.62 6.35
N VAL A 174 11.04 -4.66 5.67
CA VAL A 174 10.37 -3.46 5.12
C VAL A 174 10.08 -2.39 6.19
N PRO A 175 9.49 -2.71 7.36
CA PRO A 175 9.19 -1.68 8.36
C PRO A 175 10.43 -0.91 8.83
N MET A 176 11.54 -1.63 9.09
CA MET A 176 12.80 -1.00 9.49
C MET A 176 13.43 -0.20 8.35
N ALA A 177 13.39 -0.73 7.12
CA ALA A 177 13.93 -0.04 5.95
C ALA A 177 13.19 1.28 5.68
N TYR A 178 11.85 1.28 5.77
CA TYR A 178 11.05 2.49 5.54
C TYR A 178 11.13 3.47 6.70
N HIS A 179 11.23 2.98 7.95
CA HIS A 179 11.50 3.83 9.11
C HIS A 179 12.84 4.57 8.97
N LYS A 180 13.89 3.88 8.51
CA LYS A 180 15.20 4.48 8.26
C LYS A 180 15.13 5.61 7.22
N GLU A 181 14.25 5.50 6.23
CA GLU A 181 14.00 6.55 5.23
C GLU A 181 13.03 7.64 5.70
N GLY A 182 12.42 7.49 6.88
CA GLY A 182 11.55 8.50 7.50
C GLY A 182 10.09 8.45 7.05
N LEU A 183 9.61 7.33 6.50
CA LEU A 183 8.23 7.22 6.01
C LEU A 183 7.19 7.55 7.10
N ASP A 184 7.32 6.93 8.26
CA ASP A 184 6.41 7.10 9.39
C ASP A 184 6.44 8.54 9.94
N ASN A 185 7.61 9.17 9.97
CA ASN A 185 7.73 10.58 10.34
C ASN A 185 6.96 11.49 9.38
N GLU A 186 7.10 11.30 8.06
CA GLU A 186 6.39 12.10 7.07
C GLU A 186 4.88 11.84 7.06
N VAL A 187 4.45 10.59 7.30
CA VAL A 187 3.04 10.24 7.48
C VAL A 187 2.45 11.02 8.65
N LEU A 188 3.08 10.95 9.82
CA LEU A 188 2.59 11.62 11.03
C LEU A 188 2.62 13.15 10.88
N ALA A 189 3.68 13.70 10.28
CA ALA A 189 3.76 15.12 9.96
C ALA A 189 2.65 15.59 9.00
N ALA A 190 2.30 14.78 7.99
CA ALA A 190 1.20 15.09 7.07
C ALA A 190 -0.18 15.12 7.77
N PHE A 191 -0.36 14.31 8.83
CA PHE A 191 -1.52 14.39 9.73
C PHE A 191 -1.42 15.50 10.80
N GLY A 192 -0.34 16.28 10.82
CA GLY A 192 -0.13 17.36 11.80
C GLY A 192 0.34 16.88 13.18
N ILE A 193 0.87 15.66 13.29
CA ILE A 193 1.37 15.07 14.53
C ILE A 193 2.88 15.28 14.59
N GLU A 194 3.30 16.38 15.19
CA GLU A 194 4.71 16.72 15.41
C GLU A 194 4.98 17.16 16.87
N PRO A 195 6.06 16.68 17.50
CA PRO A 195 7.04 15.71 16.99
C PRO A 195 6.48 14.28 16.95
N ALA A 196 6.88 13.50 15.94
CA ALA A 196 6.50 12.10 15.82
C ALA A 196 7.05 11.27 17.01
N PRO A 197 6.24 10.45 17.69
CA PRO A 197 6.73 9.53 18.70
C PRO A 197 7.64 8.48 18.07
N LYS A 198 8.70 8.08 18.79
CA LYS A 198 9.59 7.01 18.32
C LYS A 198 8.84 5.67 18.29
N PRO A 199 8.88 4.91 17.19
CA PRO A 199 8.28 3.59 17.14
C PRO A 199 9.09 2.58 17.97
N ARG A 200 8.43 1.50 18.40
CA ARG A 200 9.11 0.34 18.98
C ARG A 200 9.40 -0.67 17.88
N LEU A 201 10.67 -0.91 17.60
CA LEU A 201 11.12 -1.77 16.50
C LEU A 201 11.73 -3.10 16.95
N ASP A 202 11.87 -3.32 18.26
CA ASP A 202 12.55 -4.49 18.84
C ASP A 202 12.03 -5.83 18.27
N ALA A 203 10.71 -5.94 18.08
CA ALA A 203 10.09 -7.14 17.51
C ALA A 203 10.48 -7.37 16.03
N TRP A 204 10.60 -6.31 15.24
CA TRP A 204 11.04 -6.41 13.84
C TRP A 204 12.51 -6.75 13.73
N GLU A 205 13.35 -6.15 14.60
CA GLU A 205 14.77 -6.48 14.71
C GLU A 205 14.96 -7.95 15.07
N GLU A 206 14.20 -8.45 16.05
CA GLU A 206 14.26 -9.86 16.45
C GLU A 206 13.86 -10.80 15.32
N VAL A 207 12.76 -10.51 14.61
CA VAL A 207 12.30 -11.31 13.47
C VAL A 207 13.34 -11.32 12.35
N SER A 208 13.88 -10.16 11.99
CA SER A 208 14.93 -10.04 10.98
C SER A 208 16.19 -10.81 11.37
N ASN A 209 16.62 -10.71 12.63
CA ASN A 209 17.78 -11.43 13.14
C ASN A 209 17.57 -12.95 13.06
N ARG A 210 16.44 -13.48 13.54
CA ARG A 210 16.12 -14.91 13.46
C ARG A 210 16.11 -15.45 12.03
N ILE A 211 15.69 -14.64 11.06
CA ILE A 211 15.71 -14.99 9.64
C ILE A 211 17.14 -15.04 9.09
N ARG A 212 17.99 -14.09 9.48
CA ARG A 212 19.37 -13.96 8.99
C ARG A 212 20.34 -14.94 9.64
N THR A 213 20.06 -15.36 10.87
CA THR A 213 20.92 -16.27 11.64
C THR A 213 20.17 -17.53 12.09
N PRO A 214 19.76 -18.41 11.15
CA PRO A 214 19.15 -19.69 11.52
C PRO A 214 20.20 -20.63 12.13
N GLU A 215 19.79 -21.44 13.09
CA GLU A 215 20.60 -22.46 13.77
C GLU A 215 20.59 -23.80 13.02
N GLY A 216 19.74 -23.95 12.01
CA GLY A 216 19.65 -25.14 11.16
C GLY A 216 18.75 -24.92 9.95
N GLU A 217 18.58 -25.96 9.13
CA GLU A 217 17.69 -25.96 7.97
C GLU A 217 16.80 -27.21 7.99
N VAL A 218 15.56 -27.06 7.53
CA VAL A 218 14.62 -28.17 7.31
C VAL A 218 14.00 -28.05 5.93
N THR A 219 13.93 -29.16 5.21
CA THR A 219 13.23 -29.25 3.93
C THR A 219 11.81 -29.78 4.15
N ILE A 220 10.81 -29.06 3.64
CA ILE A 220 9.40 -29.42 3.70
C ILE A 220 8.83 -29.48 2.29
N ALA A 221 8.33 -30.64 1.88
CA ALA A 221 7.70 -30.81 0.59
C ALA A 221 6.23 -30.34 0.62
N ILE A 222 5.82 -29.53 -0.36
CA ILE A 222 4.43 -29.09 -0.52
C ILE A 222 3.78 -29.87 -1.67
N VAL A 223 2.94 -30.84 -1.33
CA VAL A 223 2.17 -31.61 -2.31
C VAL A 223 0.92 -30.80 -2.74
N GLY A 224 1.12 -29.92 -3.72
CA GLY A 224 0.09 -29.03 -4.25
C GLY A 224 -0.42 -29.42 -5.65
N LYS A 225 -1.64 -28.97 -6.00
CA LYS A 225 -2.22 -29.15 -7.34
C LYS A 225 -1.58 -28.27 -8.42
N TYR A 226 -1.11 -27.08 -8.03
CA TYR A 226 -0.57 -26.03 -8.93
C TYR A 226 0.78 -25.49 -8.42
N THR A 227 1.82 -26.31 -8.41
CA THR A 227 3.13 -25.94 -7.84
C THR A 227 3.85 -24.79 -8.55
N GLY A 228 3.47 -24.48 -9.81
CA GLY A 228 4.03 -23.35 -10.56
C GLY A 228 3.52 -21.97 -10.13
N LEU A 229 2.42 -21.89 -9.36
CA LEU A 229 1.78 -20.63 -8.98
C LEU A 229 2.02 -20.37 -7.49
N LYS A 230 3.19 -19.77 -7.18
CA LYS A 230 3.62 -19.51 -5.79
C LYS A 230 2.58 -18.74 -4.98
N ASP A 231 1.82 -17.86 -5.62
CA ASP A 231 0.77 -17.06 -4.96
C ASP A 231 -0.38 -17.90 -4.41
N ALA A 232 -0.70 -19.03 -5.06
CA ALA A 232 -1.77 -19.93 -4.61
C ALA A 232 -1.49 -20.53 -3.22
N TYR A 233 -0.21 -20.61 -2.84
CA TYR A 233 0.23 -21.13 -1.54
C TYR A 233 0.85 -20.07 -0.65
N LYS A 234 0.72 -18.78 -0.98
CA LYS A 234 1.44 -17.70 -0.26
C LYS A 234 1.22 -17.75 1.25
N SER A 235 -0.01 -17.88 1.72
CA SER A 235 -0.30 -17.95 3.16
C SER A 235 0.27 -19.22 3.82
N LEU A 236 0.26 -20.36 3.13
CA LEU A 236 0.86 -21.61 3.62
C LEU A 236 2.38 -21.46 3.73
N ILE A 237 3.02 -20.93 2.69
CA ILE A 237 4.46 -20.67 2.63
C ILE A 237 4.87 -19.74 3.78
N GLU A 238 4.15 -18.63 3.99
CA GLU A 238 4.44 -17.71 5.10
C GLU A 238 4.24 -18.36 6.47
N ALA A 239 3.21 -19.18 6.67
CA ALA A 239 3.00 -19.89 7.94
C ALA A 239 4.15 -20.87 8.24
N LEU A 240 4.65 -21.60 7.23
CA LEU A 240 5.81 -22.47 7.37
C LEU A 240 7.07 -21.66 7.70
N HIS A 241 7.30 -20.54 7.00
CA HIS A 241 8.41 -19.64 7.33
C HIS A 241 8.30 -19.09 8.76
N HIS A 242 7.12 -18.71 9.23
CA HIS A 242 6.88 -18.29 10.62
C HIS A 242 7.22 -19.39 11.63
N GLY A 243 6.84 -20.64 11.34
CA GLY A 243 7.25 -21.79 12.12
C GLY A 243 8.78 -21.93 12.18
N GLY A 244 9.46 -21.70 11.05
CA GLY A 244 10.92 -21.63 10.99
C GLY A 244 11.51 -20.54 11.87
N ILE A 245 10.99 -19.31 11.78
CA ILE A 245 11.41 -18.16 12.57
C ILE A 245 11.24 -18.42 14.07
N ALA A 246 10.13 -19.01 14.48
CA ALA A 246 9.87 -19.36 15.87
C ALA A 246 10.89 -20.37 16.42
N ASN A 247 11.30 -21.34 15.60
CA ASN A 247 12.24 -22.41 15.96
C ASN A 247 13.70 -22.11 15.58
N ARG A 248 14.00 -20.90 15.07
CA ARG A 248 15.32 -20.52 14.54
C ARG A 248 15.87 -21.48 13.48
N VAL A 249 15.00 -22.03 12.64
CA VAL A 249 15.40 -22.89 11.52
C VAL A 249 14.96 -22.28 10.20
N LYS A 250 15.82 -22.39 9.19
CA LYS A 250 15.48 -22.00 7.83
C LYS A 250 14.61 -23.08 7.21
N VAL A 251 13.44 -22.70 6.73
CA VAL A 251 12.55 -23.63 6.01
C VAL A 251 12.85 -23.53 4.52
N LYS A 252 13.20 -24.67 3.91
CA LYS A 252 13.33 -24.85 2.46
C LYS A 252 12.11 -25.59 1.96
N LEU A 253 11.44 -25.04 0.95
CA LEU A 253 10.24 -25.63 0.36
C LEU A 253 10.58 -26.31 -0.97
N GLU A 254 10.08 -27.54 -1.14
CA GLU A 254 10.23 -28.37 -2.35
C GLU A 254 8.88 -28.81 -2.92
#